data_AF-A0A2X1PLP7-F1
#
_entry.id   AF-A0A2X1PLP7-F1
#
_cell.length_a   1.000
_cell.length_b   1.000
_cell.length_c   1.000
_cell.angle_alpha   90.00
_cell.angle_beta   90.00
_cell.angle_gamma   90.00
#
_symmetry.space_group_name_H-M   'P 1'
#
loop_
_entity.id
_entity.type
_entity.pdbx_description
1 polymer ?
#
loop_
_entity_poly.entity_id
_entity_poly.type
_entity_poly.pdbx_seq_one_letter_code
_entity_poly.pdbx_strand_id
1 'polypeptide(L)'
;MKKQLDNYRKIVVFQYPDEISDSLILQWRKRVVGQSIIEVTWNSYIRQLKTIFKFGIEKQLLPFTKNPFDGLFIREGKKKRKVYTSSDLKKLSFGITESKHLPSILRPLWFY
;
A
#
# COMPACT_ATOMS: atom_id res chain seq x y z
N MET A 1 -5.81 3.75 10.11
CA MET A 1 -5.65 5.02 9.38
C MET A 1 -4.36 5.78 9.73
N LYS A 2 -3.97 5.97 11.01
CA LYS A 2 -2.73 6.70 11.39
C LYS A 2 -1.44 6.21 10.70
N LYS A 3 -1.21 4.90 10.63
CA LYS A 3 -0.03 4.29 9.95
C LYS A 3 0.08 4.62 8.45
N GLN A 4 -1.03 4.86 7.77
CA GLN A 4 -1.00 5.26 6.35
C GLN A 4 -0.58 6.72 6.24
N LEU A 5 -1.16 7.60 7.07
CA LEU A 5 -0.86 9.04 7.13
C LEU A 5 0.61 9.33 7.50
N ASP A 6 1.18 8.59 8.45
CA ASP A 6 2.60 8.74 8.83
C ASP A 6 3.55 8.28 7.71
N ASN A 7 3.15 7.30 6.90
CA ASN A 7 3.92 6.91 5.72
C ASN A 7 3.86 8.00 4.65
N TYR A 8 2.71 8.67 4.47
CA TYR A 8 2.60 9.80 3.57
C TYR A 8 3.53 10.95 3.94
N ARG A 9 3.66 11.32 5.22
CA ARG A 9 4.59 12.39 5.66
C ARG A 9 6.07 12.10 5.42
N LYS A 10 6.48 10.82 5.43
CA LYS A 10 7.87 10.44 5.10
C LYS A 10 8.15 10.40 3.60
N ILE A 11 7.10 10.38 2.79
CA ILE A 11 7.19 10.10 1.35
C ILE A 11 6.88 11.35 0.51
N VAL A 12 6.09 12.28 1.06
CA VAL A 12 5.63 13.48 0.39
C VAL A 12 6.59 14.65 0.65
N VAL A 13 7.09 15.26 -0.43
CA VAL A 13 8.18 16.25 -0.44
C VAL A 13 7.67 17.71 -0.34
N PHE A 14 6.36 17.95 -0.27
CA PHE A 14 5.78 19.29 -0.31
C PHE A 14 5.09 19.68 1.00
N GLN A 15 5.02 21.00 1.25
CA GLN A 15 4.46 21.57 2.48
C GLN A 15 2.97 21.83 2.33
N TYR A 16 2.51 22.16 1.11
CA TYR A 16 1.10 22.41 0.80
C TYR A 16 0.61 21.57 -0.40
N PRO A 17 -0.64 21.05 -0.37
CA PRO A 17 -1.21 20.25 -1.47
C PRO A 17 -1.23 20.96 -2.83
N ASP A 18 -1.21 22.29 -2.84
CA ASP A 18 -1.30 23.14 -4.03
C ASP A 18 0.05 23.25 -4.77
N GLU A 19 1.15 22.85 -4.13
CA GLU A 19 2.51 22.86 -4.68
C GLU A 19 2.78 21.64 -5.59
N ILE A 20 1.80 20.75 -5.72
CA ILE A 20 1.96 19.54 -6.52
C ILE A 20 2.09 19.89 -7.99
N SER A 21 3.18 19.39 -8.58
CA SER A 21 3.43 19.40 -10.02
C SER A 21 3.63 17.98 -10.55
N ASP A 22 3.35 17.78 -11.84
CA ASP A 22 3.51 16.50 -12.51
C ASP A 22 4.96 15.99 -12.43
N SER A 23 5.93 16.89 -12.57
CA SER A 23 7.36 16.56 -12.48
C SER A 23 7.73 15.98 -11.11
N LEU A 24 7.18 16.55 -10.03
CA LEU A 24 7.40 16.09 -8.66
C LEU A 24 6.79 14.70 -8.44
N ILE A 25 5.59 14.46 -8.95
CA ILE A 25 4.94 13.16 -8.84
C ILE A 25 5.71 12.08 -9.62
N LEU A 26 6.21 12.41 -10.81
CA LEU A 26 7.03 11.49 -11.61
C LEU A 26 8.38 11.20 -10.96
N GLN A 27 9.03 12.20 -10.35
CA GLN A 27 10.24 11.99 -9.56
C GLN A 27 9.99 11.11 -8.34
N TRP A 28 8.87 11.34 -7.65
CA TRP A 28 8.44 10.51 -6.53
C TRP A 28 8.27 9.06 -6.97
N ARG A 29 7.52 8.82 -8.06
CA ARG A 29 7.34 7.49 -8.66
C ARG A 29 8.66 6.80 -8.92
N LYS A 30 9.60 7.49 -9.59
CA LYS A 30 10.93 6.95 -9.93
C LYS A 30 11.74 6.57 -8.70
N ARG A 31 11.55 7.27 -7.58
CA ARG A 31 12.26 7.02 -6.33
C ARG A 31 11.70 5.82 -5.57
N VAL A 32 10.38 5.65 -5.49
CA VAL A 32 9.78 4.64 -4.59
C VAL A 32 9.42 3.34 -5.29
N VAL A 33 8.97 3.39 -6.54
CA VAL A 33 8.49 2.20 -7.25
C VAL A 33 9.68 1.34 -7.67
N GLY A 34 9.67 0.08 -7.24
CA GLY A 34 10.77 -0.87 -7.48
C GLY A 34 11.91 -0.79 -6.47
N GLN A 35 11.98 0.26 -5.65
CA GLN A 35 12.93 0.36 -4.53
C GLN A 35 12.29 -0.01 -3.21
N SER A 36 11.23 0.71 -2.81
CA SER A 36 10.59 0.55 -1.50
C SER A 36 9.15 0.03 -1.60
N ILE A 37 8.47 0.25 -2.72
CA ILE A 37 7.11 -0.21 -2.95
C ILE A 37 6.95 -0.87 -4.32
N ILE A 38 5.99 -1.78 -4.42
CA ILE A 38 5.60 -2.42 -5.68
C ILE A 38 4.47 -1.63 -6.37
N GLU A 39 4.23 -1.95 -7.65
CA GLU A 39 3.26 -1.27 -8.51
C GLU A 39 1.84 -1.28 -7.92
N VAL A 40 1.43 -2.39 -7.29
CA VAL A 40 0.13 -2.53 -6.63
C VAL A 40 -0.02 -1.52 -5.48
N THR A 41 1.04 -1.33 -4.70
CA THR A 41 1.07 -0.38 -3.59
C THR A 41 1.01 1.05 -4.11
N TRP A 42 1.78 1.36 -5.17
CA TRP A 42 1.71 2.65 -5.85
C TRP A 42 0.30 2.95 -6.36
N ASN A 43 -0.31 2.02 -7.09
CA ASN A 43 -1.67 2.17 -7.62
C ASN A 43 -2.69 2.41 -6.50
N SER A 44 -2.50 1.77 -5.34
CA SER A 44 -3.34 1.99 -4.16
C SER A 44 -3.19 3.42 -3.62
N TYR A 45 -1.97 3.95 -3.55
CA TYR A 45 -1.71 5.34 -3.15
C TYR A 45 -2.32 6.34 -4.15
N ILE A 46 -2.09 6.14 -5.45
CA ILE A 46 -2.66 7.00 -6.51
C ILE A 46 -4.19 7.02 -6.43
N ARG A 47 -4.84 5.88 -6.21
CA ARG A 47 -6.30 5.81 -6.04
C ARG A 47 -6.78 6.67 -4.86
N GLN A 48 -6.11 6.56 -3.71
CA GLN A 48 -6.47 7.34 -2.52
C GLN A 48 -6.26 8.84 -2.74
N LEU A 49 -5.10 9.22 -3.27
CA LEU A 49 -4.76 10.62 -3.57
C LEU A 49 -5.72 11.23 -4.59
N LYS A 50 -6.06 10.47 -5.64
CA LYS A 50 -7.03 10.90 -6.65
C LYS A 50 -8.40 11.18 -6.03
N THR A 51 -8.89 10.35 -5.11
CA THR A 51 -10.15 10.60 -4.40
C THR A 51 -10.08 11.88 -3.54
N ILE A 52 -9.00 12.06 -2.78
CA ILE A 52 -8.81 13.23 -1.91
C ILE A 52 -8.76 14.52 -2.73
N PHE A 53 -7.95 14.52 -3.80
CA PHE A 53 -7.81 15.69 -4.68
C PHE A 53 -9.08 15.99 -5.44
N LYS A 54 -9.81 14.97 -5.89
CA LYS A 54 -11.12 15.16 -6.52
C LYS A 54 -12.08 15.89 -5.58
N PHE A 55 -12.19 15.45 -4.33
CA PHE A 55 -13.01 16.12 -3.33
C PHE A 55 -12.56 17.57 -3.08
N GLY A 56 -11.25 17.81 -2.93
CA GLY A 56 -10.71 19.16 -2.73
C GLY A 56 -10.99 20.10 -3.90
N ILE A 57 -10.87 19.61 -5.13
CA ILE A 57 -11.18 20.38 -6.35
C ILE A 57 -12.68 20.68 -6.45
N GLU A 58 -13.55 19.68 -6.25
CA GLU A 58 -15.02 19.85 -6.31
C GLU A 58 -15.54 20.85 -5.27
N LYS A 59 -14.85 20.95 -4.12
CA LYS A 59 -15.17 21.90 -3.05
C LYS A 59 -14.40 23.22 -3.15
N GLN A 60 -13.65 23.44 -4.23
CA GLN A 60 -12.82 24.64 -4.44
C GLN A 60 -11.83 24.90 -3.29
N LEU A 61 -11.41 23.84 -2.59
CA LEU A 61 -10.38 23.89 -1.54
C LEU A 61 -8.97 23.83 -2.12
N LEU A 62 -8.84 23.35 -3.36
CA LEU A 62 -7.58 23.25 -4.07
C LEU A 62 -7.70 23.95 -5.43
N PRO A 63 -6.70 24.74 -5.86
CA PRO A 63 -6.75 25.55 -7.07
C PRO A 63 -6.36 24.75 -8.33
N PHE A 64 -6.83 23.50 -8.45
CA PHE A 64 -6.57 22.67 -9.63
C PHE A 64 -7.81 22.54 -10.51
N THR A 65 -7.66 22.74 -11.81
CA THR A 65 -8.72 22.48 -12.80
C THR A 65 -8.88 20.99 -13.09
N LYS A 66 -7.78 20.23 -12.99
CA LYS A 66 -7.72 18.79 -13.26
C LYS A 66 -6.97 18.10 -12.14
N ASN A 67 -7.34 16.86 -11.84
CA ASN A 67 -6.67 16.08 -10.82
C ASN A 67 -5.23 15.73 -11.27
N PRO A 68 -4.19 16.13 -10.51
CA PRO A 68 -2.80 15.86 -10.88
C PRO A 68 -2.42 14.37 -10.83
N PHE A 69 -3.26 13.53 -10.21
CA PHE A 69 -3.04 12.09 -10.11
C PHE A 69 -3.68 11.27 -11.24
N ASP A 70 -4.27 11.93 -12.23
CA ASP A 70 -4.86 11.26 -13.39
C ASP A 70 -3.80 10.61 -14.29
N GLY A 71 -4.07 9.38 -14.75
CA GLY A 71 -3.19 8.67 -15.69
C GLY A 71 -1.90 8.09 -15.08
N LEU A 72 -1.75 8.12 -13.75
CA LEU A 72 -0.53 7.66 -13.07
C LEU A 72 -0.53 6.18 -12.65
N PHE A 73 -1.53 5.41 -13.04
CA PHE A 73 -1.57 3.98 -12.78
C PHE A 73 -0.46 3.25 -13.55
N ILE A 74 0.18 2.31 -12.88
CA ILE A 74 1.27 1.50 -13.44
C ILE A 74 0.70 0.11 -13.72
N ARG A 75 1.13 -0.48 -14.84
CA ARG A 75 0.83 -1.88 -15.13
C ARG A 75 1.44 -2.77 -14.05
N GLU A 76 0.60 -3.53 -13.39
CA GLU A 76 1.03 -4.47 -12.36
C GLU A 76 1.75 -5.66 -13.00
N GLY A 77 2.91 -6.03 -12.46
CA GLY A 77 3.58 -7.27 -12.84
C GLY A 77 2.77 -8.50 -12.42
N LYS A 78 2.93 -9.62 -13.14
CA LYS A 78 2.35 -10.91 -12.71
C LYS A 78 3.06 -11.36 -11.43
N LYS A 79 2.39 -11.21 -10.29
CA LYS A 79 2.91 -11.72 -9.02
C LYS A 79 3.04 -13.24 -9.11
N LYS A 80 4.22 -13.78 -8.80
CA LYS A 80 4.40 -15.23 -8.65
C LYS A 80 3.45 -15.72 -7.56
N ARG A 81 2.68 -16.77 -7.84
CA ARG A 81 1.84 -17.42 -6.83
C ARG A 81 2.74 -17.83 -5.66
N LYS A 82 2.33 -17.54 -4.43
CA LYS A 82 3.05 -18.02 -3.26
C LYS A 82 2.89 -19.54 -3.22
N VAL A 83 3.96 -20.27 -3.51
CA VAL A 83 3.99 -21.73 -3.45
C VAL A 83 4.70 -22.10 -2.16
N TYR A 84 4.02 -22.84 -1.28
CA TYR A 84 4.64 -23.34 -0.07
C TYR A 84 5.63 -24.44 -0.43
N THR A 85 6.85 -24.31 0.06
CA THR A 85 7.85 -25.38 -0.06
C THR A 85 7.49 -26.53 0.86
N SER A 86 8.04 -27.72 0.61
CA SER A 86 7.87 -28.88 1.50
C SER A 86 8.31 -28.56 2.94
N SER A 87 9.32 -27.72 3.12
CA SER A 87 9.74 -27.23 4.45
C SER A 87 8.72 -26.31 5.11
N ASP A 88 8.04 -25.45 4.34
CA ASP A 88 6.98 -24.59 4.90
C ASP A 88 5.78 -25.42 5.35
N LEU A 89 5.43 -26.45 4.57
CA LEU A 89 4.37 -27.39 4.91
C LEU A 89 4.71 -28.18 6.18
N LYS A 90 5.96 -28.63 6.34
CA LYS A 90 6.41 -29.30 7.58
C LYS A 90 6.35 -28.38 8.81
N LYS A 91 6.74 -27.10 8.66
CA LYS A 91 6.62 -26.12 9.75
C LYS A 91 5.17 -25.86 10.12
N LEU A 92 4.29 -25.76 9.13
CA LEU A 92 2.85 -25.64 9.33
C LEU A 92 2.28 -26.86 10.05
N SER A 93 2.58 -28.07 9.56
CA SER A 93 2.08 -29.30 10.19
C SER A 93 2.57 -29.46 11.62
N PHE A 94 3.83 -29.11 11.88
CA PHE A 94 4.39 -29.11 13.23
C PHE A 94 3.65 -28.12 14.12
N GLY A 95 3.50 -26.85 13.71
CA GLY A 95 2.77 -25.85 14.49
C GLY A 95 1.33 -26.24 14.78
N ILE A 96 0.65 -26.90 13.84
CA ILE A 96 -0.70 -27.43 14.03
C ILE A 96 -0.70 -28.56 15.08
N THR A 97 0.23 -29.51 14.99
CA THR A 97 0.32 -30.63 15.95
C THR A 97 0.68 -30.14 17.36
N GLU A 98 1.70 -29.28 17.50
CA GLU A 98 2.12 -28.73 18.79
C GLU A 98 1.02 -27.88 19.45
N SER A 99 0.20 -27.20 18.65
CA SER A 99 -0.91 -26.39 19.19
C SER A 99 -1.97 -27.21 19.93
N LYS A 100 -2.04 -28.53 19.70
CA LYS A 100 -2.90 -29.44 20.47
C LYS A 100 -2.48 -29.54 21.94
N HIS A 101 -1.18 -29.37 22.22
CA HIS A 101 -0.62 -29.44 23.57
C HIS A 101 -0.66 -28.09 24.31
N LEU A 102 -1.03 -27.01 23.63
CA LEU A 102 -1.20 -25.70 24.27
C LEU A 102 -2.43 -25.68 25.18
N PRO A 103 -2.36 -24.99 26.34
CA PRO A 103 -3.52 -24.66 27.15
C PRO A 103 -4.58 -23.95 26.30
N SER A 104 -5.87 -24.15 26.60
CA SER A 104 -6.99 -23.60 25.83
C SER A 104 -6.88 -22.10 25.54
N ILE A 105 -6.34 -21.33 26.49
CA ILE A 105 -6.13 -19.88 26.37
C ILE A 105 -5.07 -19.48 25.33
N LEU A 106 -4.14 -20.39 24.99
CA LEU A 106 -3.08 -20.18 24.01
C LEU A 106 -3.37 -20.84 22.65
N ARG A 107 -4.52 -21.51 22.51
CA ARG A 107 -4.89 -22.15 21.24
C ARG A 107 -5.42 -21.10 20.25
N PRO A 108 -4.88 -21.05 19.03
CA PRO A 108 -5.41 -20.14 18.01
C PRO A 108 -6.85 -20.51 17.60
N LEU A 109 -7.75 -19.53 17.68
CA LEU A 109 -9.19 -19.66 17.39
C LEU A 109 -9.53 -20.03 15.92
N TRP A 110 -8.54 -20.08 15.03
CA TRP A 110 -8.76 -20.44 13.62
C TRP A 110 -8.58 -21.95 13.37
N PHE A 111 -8.26 -22.73 14.39
CA PHE A 111 -8.15 -24.19 14.35
C PHE A 111 -9.23 -24.82 15.25
N TYR A 112 -10.48 -24.78 14.77
CA TYR A 112 -11.60 -25.54 15.35
C TYR A 112 -11.82 -26.84 14.58
#